data_AF-A0A9D3RWI4-F1
#
_entry.id   AF-A0A9D3RWI4-F1
#
_cell.length_a   1.000
_cell.length_b   1.000
_cell.length_c   1.000
_cell.angle_alpha   90.00
_cell.angle_beta   90.00
_cell.angle_gamma   90.00
#
_symmetry.space_group_name_H-M   'P 1'
#
loop_
_entity.id
_entity.type
_entity.pdbx_description
1 polymer ?
#
loop_
_entity_poly.entity_id
_entity_poly.type
_entity_poly.pdbx_seq_one_letter_code
_entity_poly.pdbx_strand_id
1 'polypeptide(L)'
;MSCDFLKTERETEHHKDTAAVSLGPVQSAVSRHSAYLTADRMTTEQQEPEKRYDPADRTLRFVTRPDDITLDDDPDSLRAEMSCGHAVTPQSLTAWCRSLLDQGQYVFRCPALRDGTLQKCGAQWTYQEVRKLAVLTATEQRHFEVTLAALAAAEYCECKTCPGCQTSVERKNLSNLDRCDNQGCTNKDLELLKRCPTTSLPQVPGVADCPSLRACPTCGLLLEHDRSGCKNLLCSRCQVEFCFVCLKLTPLCLQTSTHFRPCQDGVAPRQTSIPAWDRSSTP
;
A
#
# COMPACT_ATOMS: atom_id res chain seq x y z
N MET A 1 -18.07 24.04 -21.47
CA MET A 1 -18.60 22.67 -21.64
C MET A 1 -18.36 21.95 -20.31
N SER A 2 -18.98 22.40 -19.22
CA SER A 2 -20.37 22.16 -18.79
C SER A 2 -20.68 20.68 -18.62
N CYS A 3 -20.81 20.27 -17.36
CA CYS A 3 -21.86 19.37 -16.94
C CYS A 3 -22.38 19.85 -15.57
N ASP A 4 -23.39 20.71 -15.63
CA ASP A 4 -24.31 20.98 -14.53
C ASP A 4 -25.47 19.96 -14.57
N PHE A 5 -26.29 19.96 -13.51
CA PHE A 5 -27.54 19.21 -13.23
C PHE A 5 -27.35 17.89 -12.47
N LEU A 6 -27.79 17.71 -11.22
CA LEU A 6 -28.96 18.29 -10.54
C LEU A 6 -28.67 18.66 -9.06
N LYS A 7 -28.97 19.92 -8.71
CA LYS A 7 -29.40 20.36 -7.38
C LYS A 7 -30.94 20.36 -7.33
N THR A 8 -31.53 19.97 -6.21
CA THR A 8 -32.64 20.69 -5.52
C THR A 8 -32.80 20.08 -4.12
N GLU A 9 -32.45 20.81 -3.06
CA GLU A 9 -33.34 21.59 -2.15
C GLU A 9 -34.14 20.68 -1.18
N ARG A 10 -34.31 20.94 0.11
CA ARG A 10 -34.36 22.21 0.85
C ARG A 10 -34.21 21.95 2.36
N GLU A 11 -33.78 22.99 3.06
CA GLU A 11 -33.54 23.09 4.50
C GLU A 11 -34.83 22.94 5.35
N THR A 12 -34.68 22.32 6.53
CA THR A 12 -35.43 22.71 7.74
C THR A 12 -34.49 22.62 8.94
N GLU A 13 -34.16 23.79 9.49
CA GLU A 13 -33.50 23.93 10.79
C GLU A 13 -34.44 23.44 11.91
N HIS A 14 -33.96 22.50 12.72
CA HIS A 14 -34.46 22.35 14.07
C HIS A 14 -33.31 22.10 15.03
N HIS A 15 -33.06 23.15 15.82
CA HIS A 15 -32.20 23.22 16.97
C HIS A 15 -32.71 22.25 18.04
N LYS A 16 -31.95 21.18 18.34
CA LYS A 16 -32.08 20.42 19.59
C LYS A 16 -30.70 19.99 20.08
N ASP A 17 -30.35 20.51 21.24
CA ASP A 17 -29.27 20.05 22.10
C ASP A 17 -29.35 18.54 22.34
N THR A 18 -28.24 17.83 22.14
CA THR A 18 -27.98 16.57 22.84
C THR A 18 -26.48 16.24 22.86
N ALA A 19 -25.93 16.28 24.08
CA ALA A 19 -24.80 15.53 24.63
C ALA A 19 -23.70 14.98 23.70
N ALA A 20 -22.48 15.49 23.90
CA ALA A 20 -21.23 14.88 23.49
C ALA A 20 -21.07 13.46 24.08
N VAL A 21 -20.99 12.45 23.22
CA VAL A 21 -20.51 11.11 23.59
C VAL A 21 -19.00 11.09 23.37
N SER A 22 -18.26 11.14 24.47
CA SER A 22 -16.81 10.97 24.51
C SER A 22 -16.42 9.57 24.06
N LEU A 23 -15.90 9.43 22.84
CA LEU A 23 -15.24 8.21 22.39
C LEU A 23 -13.81 8.20 22.93
N GLY A 24 -13.54 7.27 23.85
CA GLY A 24 -12.21 7.02 24.40
C GLY A 24 -11.23 6.48 23.34
N PRO A 25 -9.92 6.46 23.66
CA PRO A 25 -8.89 6.12 22.69
C PRO A 25 -8.96 4.65 22.27
N VAL A 26 -8.93 4.42 20.95
CA VAL A 26 -8.76 3.11 20.34
C VAL A 26 -7.33 2.66 20.59
N GLN A 27 -7.14 1.71 21.51
CA GLN A 27 -5.84 1.13 21.78
C GLN A 27 -5.43 0.19 20.65
N SER A 28 -4.23 0.46 20.13
CA SER A 28 -3.46 -0.30 19.16
C SER A 28 -3.29 -1.76 19.58
N ALA A 29 -3.69 -2.69 18.70
CA ALA A 29 -3.39 -4.11 18.83
C ALA A 29 -2.57 -4.56 17.62
N VAL A 30 -1.23 -4.56 17.76
CA VAL A 30 -0.34 -5.32 16.87
C VAL A 30 0.74 -6.01 17.70
N SER A 31 0.99 -7.27 17.35
CA SER A 31 2.11 -8.14 17.72
C SER A 31 2.00 -8.96 19.01
N ARG A 32 1.27 -10.07 18.91
CA ARG A 32 1.74 -11.37 19.42
C ARG A 32 1.94 -12.31 18.22
N HIS A 33 3.16 -12.37 17.72
CA HIS A 33 3.64 -13.46 16.88
C HIS A 33 4.67 -14.23 17.70
N SER A 34 4.28 -15.42 18.16
CA SER A 34 5.11 -16.62 18.29
C SER A 34 4.40 -17.61 19.21
N ALA A 35 4.64 -18.90 18.96
CA ALA A 35 3.98 -20.09 19.50
C ALA A 35 2.60 -20.36 18.88
N TYR A 36 2.60 -21.17 17.82
CA TYR A 36 1.85 -22.43 17.73
C TYR A 36 2.25 -23.12 16.43
N LEU A 37 3.41 -23.79 16.45
CA LEU A 37 3.70 -24.88 15.54
C LEU A 37 3.69 -26.18 16.35
N THR A 38 3.13 -27.21 15.71
CA THR A 38 3.06 -28.64 16.02
C THR A 38 2.00 -29.11 17.03
N ALA A 39 0.93 -29.71 16.51
CA ALA A 39 0.63 -31.14 16.71
C ALA A 39 -0.53 -31.58 15.80
N ASP A 40 -0.29 -32.63 15.01
CA ASP A 40 -1.20 -33.29 14.08
C ASP A 40 -2.52 -33.78 14.72
N ARG A 41 -3.65 -33.57 14.03
CA ARG A 41 -4.73 -34.57 13.91
C ARG A 41 -5.68 -34.22 12.77
N MET A 42 -5.76 -35.11 11.79
CA MET A 42 -6.75 -35.23 10.72
C MET A 42 -8.01 -34.38 10.94
N THR A 43 -8.11 -33.26 10.23
CA THR A 43 -9.37 -32.54 10.07
C THR A 43 -10.16 -33.27 9.00
N THR A 44 -11.20 -33.96 9.45
CA THR A 44 -12.35 -34.36 8.64
C THR A 44 -12.69 -33.21 7.71
N GLU A 45 -12.67 -33.45 6.40
CA GLU A 45 -13.24 -32.54 5.40
C GLU A 45 -14.69 -32.29 5.82
N GLN A 46 -14.93 -31.15 6.46
CA GLN A 46 -16.28 -30.64 6.61
C GLN A 46 -16.68 -30.22 5.20
N GLN A 47 -17.24 -31.15 4.43
CA GLN A 47 -17.91 -30.86 3.18
C GLN A 47 -18.95 -29.77 3.47
N GLU A 48 -18.66 -28.55 3.04
CA GLU A 48 -19.66 -27.49 3.01
C GLU A 48 -20.88 -28.00 2.23
N PRO A 49 -22.11 -27.72 2.67
CA PRO A 49 -23.31 -28.19 1.99
C PRO A 49 -23.28 -27.76 0.52
N GLU A 50 -23.58 -28.71 -0.35
CA GLU A 50 -23.53 -28.50 -1.80
C GLU A 50 -24.50 -27.39 -2.21
N LYS A 51 -23.96 -26.29 -2.75
CA LYS A 51 -24.73 -25.13 -3.22
C LYS A 51 -25.56 -25.51 -4.44
N ARG A 52 -26.86 -25.25 -4.43
CA ARG A 52 -27.74 -25.53 -5.58
C ARG A 52 -28.61 -24.32 -5.85
N TYR A 53 -28.93 -24.09 -7.12
CA TYR A 53 -29.91 -23.10 -7.49
C TYR A 53 -31.32 -23.54 -7.05
N ASP A 54 -32.18 -22.57 -6.76
CA ASP A 54 -33.61 -22.82 -6.64
C ASP A 54 -34.19 -22.99 -8.06
N PRO A 55 -34.74 -24.17 -8.43
CA PRO A 55 -35.34 -24.38 -9.75
C PRO A 55 -36.49 -23.42 -10.06
N ALA A 56 -37.13 -22.84 -9.03
CA ALA A 56 -38.21 -21.88 -9.18
C ALA A 56 -37.73 -20.43 -9.37
N ASP A 57 -36.41 -20.16 -9.29
CA ASP A 57 -35.87 -18.81 -9.45
C ASP A 57 -35.96 -18.35 -10.91
N ARG A 58 -36.98 -17.53 -11.20
CA ARG A 58 -37.25 -16.96 -12.53
C ARG A 58 -36.28 -15.85 -12.92
N THR A 59 -35.41 -15.42 -12.00
CA THR A 59 -34.42 -14.37 -12.25
C THR A 59 -33.11 -14.92 -12.81
N LEU A 60 -32.99 -16.25 -12.91
CA LEU A 60 -31.88 -16.96 -13.53
C LEU A 60 -32.34 -17.61 -14.84
N ARG A 61 -31.41 -17.72 -15.81
CA ARG A 61 -31.65 -18.44 -17.07
C ARG A 61 -30.96 -19.79 -16.99
N PHE A 62 -31.72 -20.83 -16.66
CA PHE A 62 -31.19 -22.18 -16.59
C PHE A 62 -30.96 -22.77 -17.99
N VAL A 63 -29.87 -23.52 -18.12
CA VAL A 63 -29.45 -24.14 -19.37
C VAL A 63 -29.04 -25.59 -19.14
N THR A 64 -29.18 -26.42 -20.17
CA THR A 64 -28.89 -27.86 -20.12
C THR A 64 -27.52 -28.21 -20.71
N ARG A 65 -26.74 -27.23 -21.17
CA ARG A 65 -25.38 -27.43 -21.68
C ARG A 65 -24.38 -27.58 -20.53
N PRO A 66 -23.19 -28.19 -20.75
CA PRO A 66 -22.18 -28.41 -19.70
C PRO A 66 -21.70 -27.13 -19.01
N ASP A 67 -21.06 -27.28 -17.84
CA ASP A 67 -20.31 -26.19 -17.20
C ASP A 67 -19.23 -25.69 -18.15
N ASP A 68 -19.19 -24.40 -18.41
CA ASP A 68 -18.14 -23.83 -19.27
C ASP A 68 -16.81 -23.60 -18.52
N ILE A 69 -16.77 -23.80 -17.18
CA ILE A 69 -15.55 -23.73 -16.35
C ILE A 69 -14.98 -25.14 -16.11
N THR A 70 -15.82 -26.08 -15.66
CA THR A 70 -15.38 -27.44 -15.30
C THR A 70 -15.59 -28.49 -16.39
N LEU A 71 -16.37 -28.16 -17.44
CA LEU A 71 -16.84 -29.10 -18.47
C LEU A 71 -17.71 -30.25 -17.94
N ASP A 72 -18.15 -30.14 -16.69
CA ASP A 72 -19.06 -31.10 -16.09
C ASP A 72 -20.44 -31.02 -16.78
N ASP A 73 -21.03 -32.16 -17.10
CA ASP A 73 -22.30 -32.30 -17.81
C ASP A 73 -23.34 -33.11 -17.03
N ASP A 74 -23.13 -33.30 -15.71
CA ASP A 74 -24.08 -34.00 -14.84
C ASP A 74 -25.50 -33.43 -15.00
N PRO A 75 -26.50 -34.25 -15.40
CA PRO A 75 -27.87 -33.81 -15.62
C PRO A 75 -28.59 -33.38 -14.34
N ASP A 76 -28.13 -33.81 -13.16
CA ASP A 76 -28.71 -33.43 -11.87
C ASP A 76 -28.18 -32.07 -11.38
N SER A 77 -27.14 -31.54 -12.03
CA SER A 77 -26.55 -30.24 -11.71
C SER A 77 -27.21 -29.11 -12.50
N LEU A 78 -27.94 -28.24 -11.80
CA LEU A 78 -28.52 -27.03 -12.41
C LEU A 78 -27.43 -26.01 -12.74
N ARG A 79 -27.47 -25.52 -13.98
CA ARG A 79 -26.52 -24.53 -14.53
C ARG A 79 -27.27 -23.29 -14.96
N ALA A 80 -26.71 -22.13 -14.68
CA ALA A 80 -27.27 -20.84 -15.07
C ALA A 80 -26.33 -20.11 -16.03
N GLU A 81 -26.92 -19.36 -16.97
CA GLU A 81 -26.20 -18.56 -17.94
C GLU A 81 -25.73 -17.23 -17.33
N MET A 82 -24.42 -16.98 -17.39
CA MET A 82 -23.81 -15.68 -17.10
C MET A 82 -24.11 -14.68 -18.21
N SER A 83 -23.89 -13.39 -17.96
CA SER A 83 -24.06 -12.29 -18.93
C SER A 83 -23.24 -12.43 -20.22
N CYS A 84 -22.15 -13.20 -20.18
CA CYS A 84 -21.32 -13.51 -21.35
C CYS A 84 -21.85 -14.70 -22.17
N GLY A 85 -22.94 -15.33 -21.76
CA GLY A 85 -23.54 -16.50 -22.43
C GLY A 85 -22.96 -17.85 -21.98
N HIS A 86 -21.98 -17.89 -21.08
CA HIS A 86 -21.41 -19.13 -20.57
C HIS A 86 -22.20 -19.67 -19.37
N ALA A 87 -22.38 -20.99 -19.33
CA ALA A 87 -23.10 -21.74 -18.31
C ALA A 87 -22.17 -22.08 -17.14
N VAL A 88 -22.66 -21.88 -15.91
CA VAL A 88 -21.90 -22.18 -14.70
C VAL A 88 -22.78 -22.81 -13.62
N THR A 89 -22.16 -23.58 -12.74
CA THR A 89 -22.73 -23.99 -11.45
C THR A 89 -22.31 -23.01 -10.35
N PRO A 90 -23.03 -22.97 -9.20
CA PRO A 90 -22.63 -22.15 -8.07
C PRO A 90 -21.21 -22.47 -7.59
N GLN A 91 -20.86 -23.75 -7.58
CA GLN A 91 -19.58 -24.30 -7.12
C GLN A 91 -18.45 -23.87 -8.03
N SER A 92 -18.57 -24.11 -9.34
CA SER A 92 -17.51 -23.80 -10.30
C SER A 92 -17.22 -22.30 -10.32
N LEU A 93 -18.26 -21.47 -10.32
CA LEU A 93 -18.11 -20.02 -10.28
C LEU A 93 -17.46 -19.52 -8.98
N THR A 94 -17.89 -20.05 -7.83
CA THR A 94 -17.29 -19.70 -6.53
C THR A 94 -15.79 -20.04 -6.52
N ALA A 95 -15.45 -21.27 -6.88
CA ALA A 95 -14.08 -21.76 -6.84
C ALA A 95 -13.16 -20.95 -7.77
N TRP A 96 -13.63 -20.67 -8.99
CA TRP A 96 -12.90 -19.85 -9.95
C TRP A 96 -12.66 -18.43 -9.40
N CYS A 97 -13.72 -17.74 -8.96
CA CYS A 97 -13.58 -16.36 -8.46
C CYS A 97 -12.74 -16.28 -7.17
N ARG A 98 -12.82 -17.27 -6.28
CA ARG A 98 -11.94 -17.36 -5.10
C ARG A 98 -10.48 -17.48 -5.53
N SER A 99 -10.19 -18.35 -6.50
CA SER A 99 -8.83 -18.52 -7.02
C SER A 99 -8.24 -17.24 -7.64
N LEU A 100 -9.08 -16.39 -8.24
CA LEU A 100 -8.65 -15.09 -8.76
C LEU A 100 -8.26 -14.13 -7.63
N LEU A 101 -9.07 -14.07 -6.57
CA LEU A 101 -8.76 -13.26 -5.38
C LEU A 101 -7.47 -13.72 -4.69
N ASP A 102 -7.25 -15.03 -4.59
CA ASP A 102 -6.01 -15.60 -4.03
C ASP A 102 -4.76 -15.23 -4.85
N GLN A 103 -4.93 -15.00 -6.16
CA GLN A 103 -3.88 -14.51 -7.07
C GLN A 103 -3.75 -12.98 -7.08
N GLY A 104 -4.51 -12.27 -6.24
CA GLY A 104 -4.54 -10.81 -6.21
C GLY A 104 -5.30 -10.16 -7.37
N GLN A 105 -6.08 -10.93 -8.14
CA GLN A 105 -6.92 -10.43 -9.21
C GLN A 105 -8.34 -10.22 -8.69
N TYR A 106 -8.80 -8.96 -8.67
CA TYR A 106 -10.15 -8.62 -8.20
C TYR A 106 -11.13 -8.29 -9.33
N VAL A 107 -10.66 -8.35 -10.58
CA VAL A 107 -11.51 -8.24 -11.78
C VAL A 107 -11.89 -9.65 -12.24
N PHE A 108 -13.15 -10.03 -12.01
CA PHE A 108 -13.65 -11.35 -12.41
C PHE A 108 -13.87 -11.42 -13.91
N ARG A 109 -13.25 -12.41 -14.56
CA ARG A 109 -13.36 -12.65 -15.99
C ARG A 109 -13.74 -14.09 -16.29
N CYS A 110 -14.52 -14.28 -17.35
CA CYS A 110 -14.89 -15.59 -17.85
C CYS A 110 -13.65 -16.37 -18.34
N PRO A 111 -13.36 -17.56 -17.78
CA PRO A 111 -12.24 -18.40 -18.21
C PRO A 111 -12.56 -19.25 -19.44
N ALA A 112 -13.85 -19.44 -19.77
CA ALA A 112 -14.32 -20.34 -20.81
C ALA A 112 -13.77 -19.95 -22.19
N LEU A 113 -13.75 -20.92 -23.11
CA LEU A 113 -13.40 -20.68 -24.50
C LEU A 113 -14.61 -20.16 -25.28
N ARG A 114 -14.37 -19.45 -26.39
CA ARG A 114 -15.44 -19.12 -27.34
C ARG A 114 -15.70 -20.33 -28.24
N ASP A 115 -16.95 -20.53 -28.62
CA ASP A 115 -17.42 -21.67 -29.41
C ASP A 115 -16.52 -21.97 -30.61
N GLY A 116 -15.95 -23.18 -30.63
CA GLY A 116 -15.09 -23.66 -31.72
C GLY A 116 -13.71 -23.00 -31.82
N THR A 117 -13.28 -22.23 -30.81
CA THR A 117 -11.96 -21.56 -30.79
C THR A 117 -11.13 -21.94 -29.56
N LEU A 118 -9.81 -21.77 -29.67
CA LEU A 118 -8.89 -21.85 -28.52
C LEU A 118 -8.76 -20.50 -27.78
N GLN A 119 -9.59 -19.52 -28.09
CA GLN A 119 -9.53 -18.19 -27.48
C GLN A 119 -10.46 -18.11 -26.27
N LYS A 120 -9.95 -17.57 -25.17
CA LYS A 120 -10.74 -17.31 -23.96
C LYS A 120 -11.80 -16.23 -24.24
N CYS A 121 -12.95 -16.37 -23.60
CA CYS A 121 -14.03 -15.41 -23.61
C CYS A 121 -13.55 -14.06 -23.05
N GLY A 122 -13.04 -14.05 -21.81
CA GLY A 122 -12.44 -12.88 -21.18
C GLY A 122 -13.42 -11.77 -20.80
N ALA A 123 -14.72 -11.99 -21.01
CA ALA A 123 -15.78 -11.08 -20.59
C ALA A 123 -15.71 -10.84 -19.08
N GLN A 124 -15.87 -9.57 -18.68
CA GLN A 124 -15.82 -9.16 -17.28
C GLN A 124 -17.20 -9.31 -16.63
N TRP A 125 -17.25 -9.94 -15.46
CA TRP A 125 -18.46 -10.08 -14.65
C TRP A 125 -18.48 -9.06 -13.52
N THR A 126 -19.67 -8.57 -13.17
CA THR A 126 -19.82 -7.69 -12.01
C THR A 126 -19.83 -8.49 -10.71
N TYR A 127 -19.39 -7.92 -9.59
CA TYR A 127 -19.45 -8.63 -8.31
C TYR A 127 -20.90 -8.97 -7.90
N GLN A 128 -21.88 -8.13 -8.27
CA GLN A 128 -23.30 -8.41 -8.02
C GLN A 128 -23.79 -9.66 -8.76
N GLU A 129 -23.38 -9.81 -10.02
CA GLU A 129 -23.66 -11.00 -10.82
C GLU A 129 -22.99 -12.24 -10.21
N VAL A 130 -21.70 -12.16 -9.89
CA VAL A 130 -20.96 -13.27 -9.25
C VAL A 130 -21.61 -13.66 -7.93
N ARG A 131 -21.93 -12.71 -7.05
CA ARG A 131 -22.57 -12.96 -5.75
C ARG A 131 -23.90 -13.70 -5.90
N LYS A 132 -24.69 -13.34 -6.91
CA LYS A 132 -26.00 -13.95 -7.18
C LYS A 132 -25.85 -15.36 -7.76
N LEU A 133 -25.08 -15.53 -8.84
CA LEU A 133 -24.95 -16.80 -9.54
C LEU A 133 -24.06 -17.82 -8.80
N ALA A 134 -23.13 -17.37 -7.97
CA ALA A 134 -22.32 -18.28 -7.15
C ALA A 134 -23.04 -18.74 -5.87
N VAL A 135 -24.22 -18.18 -5.58
CA VAL A 135 -25.02 -18.42 -4.36
C VAL A 135 -24.11 -18.32 -3.13
N LEU A 136 -23.33 -17.23 -3.06
CA LEU A 136 -22.32 -17.07 -2.02
C LEU A 136 -22.97 -17.06 -0.64
N THR A 137 -22.46 -17.86 0.29
CA THR A 137 -22.88 -17.81 1.69
C THR A 137 -22.46 -16.49 2.34
N ALA A 138 -23.01 -16.15 3.50
CA ALA A 138 -22.61 -14.93 4.22
C ALA A 138 -21.10 -14.89 4.52
N THR A 139 -20.49 -16.04 4.85
CA THR A 139 -19.05 -16.17 5.08
C THR A 139 -18.25 -15.91 3.80
N GLU A 140 -18.70 -16.47 2.67
CA GLU A 140 -18.05 -16.27 1.38
C GLU A 140 -18.18 -14.83 0.89
N GLN A 141 -19.36 -14.22 1.02
CA GLN A 141 -19.56 -12.81 0.70
C GLN A 141 -18.61 -11.93 1.50
N ARG A 142 -18.51 -12.16 2.82
CA ARG A 142 -17.58 -11.40 3.67
C ARG A 142 -16.13 -11.56 3.21
N HIS A 143 -15.71 -12.80 2.90
CA HIS A 143 -14.36 -13.04 2.39
C HIS A 143 -14.12 -12.31 1.07
N PHE A 144 -15.05 -12.40 0.11
CA PHE A 144 -14.93 -11.72 -1.18
C PHE A 144 -14.90 -10.20 -1.02
N GLU A 145 -15.80 -9.62 -0.24
CA GLU A 145 -15.93 -8.16 -0.06
C GLU A 145 -14.69 -7.58 0.64
N VAL A 146 -14.19 -8.23 1.69
CA VAL A 146 -12.97 -7.79 2.39
C VAL A 146 -11.75 -7.88 1.49
N THR A 147 -11.59 -8.98 0.75
CA THR A 147 -10.44 -9.17 -0.14
C THR A 147 -10.51 -8.21 -1.34
N LEU A 148 -11.69 -8.05 -1.97
CA LEU A 148 -11.93 -7.09 -3.04
C LEU A 148 -11.60 -5.67 -2.60
N ALA A 149 -12.07 -5.25 -1.42
CA ALA A 149 -11.79 -3.92 -0.88
C ALA A 149 -10.28 -3.74 -0.60
N ALA A 150 -9.61 -4.75 -0.04
CA ALA A 150 -8.18 -4.69 0.22
C ALA A 150 -7.33 -4.63 -1.06
N LEU A 151 -7.67 -5.42 -2.08
CA LEU A 151 -6.96 -5.43 -3.36
C LEU A 151 -7.19 -4.14 -4.16
N ALA A 152 -8.42 -3.62 -4.18
CA ALA A 152 -8.70 -2.32 -4.78
C ALA A 152 -7.99 -1.19 -4.03
N ALA A 153 -8.00 -1.19 -2.69
CA ALA A 153 -7.25 -0.23 -1.90
C ALA A 153 -5.73 -0.35 -2.14
N ALA A 154 -5.19 -1.55 -2.36
CA ALA A 154 -3.77 -1.69 -2.69
C ALA A 154 -3.40 -1.13 -4.07
N GLU A 155 -4.34 -1.13 -5.03
CA GLU A 155 -4.12 -0.51 -6.35
C GLU A 155 -4.27 1.01 -6.32
N TYR A 156 -5.27 1.53 -5.59
CA TYR A 156 -5.63 2.96 -5.61
C TYR A 156 -5.10 3.77 -4.42
N CYS A 157 -4.79 3.14 -3.30
CA CYS A 157 -4.21 3.81 -2.14
C CYS A 157 -2.69 3.56 -2.10
N GLU A 158 -1.91 4.61 -2.33
CA GLU A 158 -0.49 4.64 -1.98
C GLU A 158 -0.30 4.75 -0.45
N CYS A 159 -0.87 3.80 0.29
CA CYS A 159 -0.65 3.65 1.72
C CYS A 159 0.82 3.31 1.95
N LYS A 160 1.59 4.31 2.39
CA LYS A 160 2.99 4.14 2.77
C LYS A 160 3.08 4.13 4.29
N THR A 161 3.81 3.18 4.83
CA THR A 161 4.12 3.16 6.27
C THR A 161 4.90 4.42 6.64
N CYS A 162 4.43 5.13 7.67
CA CYS A 162 5.17 6.28 8.19
C CYS A 162 6.47 5.80 8.84
N PRO A 163 7.65 6.31 8.45
CA PRO A 163 8.91 5.93 9.08
C PRO A 163 9.03 6.39 10.56
N GLY A 164 8.24 7.39 10.98
CA GLY A 164 8.23 7.88 12.36
C GLY A 164 7.43 6.99 13.32
N CYS A 165 6.14 6.76 13.02
CA CYS A 165 5.19 6.08 13.91
C CYS A 165 4.78 4.67 13.45
N GLN A 166 5.25 4.22 12.29
CA GLN A 166 4.94 2.91 11.69
C GLN A 166 3.46 2.66 11.37
N THR A 167 2.61 3.68 11.45
CA THR A 167 1.21 3.57 11.03
C THR A 167 1.09 3.62 9.51
N SER A 168 0.17 2.84 8.95
CA SER A 168 -0.22 2.94 7.54
C SER A 168 -0.97 4.25 7.33
N VAL A 169 -0.46 5.12 6.45
CA VAL A 169 -1.04 6.43 6.19
C VAL A 169 -1.24 6.65 4.70
N GLU A 170 -2.42 7.12 4.32
CA GLU A 170 -2.70 7.67 3.00
C GLU A 170 -2.13 9.09 2.94
N ARG A 171 -1.07 9.30 2.16
CA ARG A 171 -0.48 10.63 2.04
C ARG A 171 -1.27 11.48 1.05
N LYS A 172 -1.84 12.59 1.52
CA LYS A 172 -2.44 13.61 0.65
C LYS A 172 -1.42 14.32 -0.26
N ASN A 173 -0.15 14.33 0.12
CA ASN A 173 0.91 14.99 -0.65
C ASN A 173 2.19 14.15 -0.65
N LEU A 174 2.64 13.75 -1.84
CA LEU A 174 3.80 12.87 -2.04
C LEU A 174 5.15 13.57 -1.79
N SER A 175 5.20 14.89 -1.80
CA SER A 175 6.45 15.66 -1.67
C SER A 175 6.79 16.06 -0.23
N ASN A 176 5.87 15.90 0.72
CA ASN A 176 6.10 16.24 2.13
C ASN A 176 6.27 14.95 2.97
N LEU A 177 7.52 14.50 3.08
CA LEU A 177 7.89 13.27 3.79
C LEU A 177 8.18 13.49 5.29
N ASP A 178 8.05 14.71 5.79
CA ASP A 178 8.59 15.07 7.10
C ASP A 178 7.66 14.73 8.28
N ARG A 179 6.37 14.50 8.03
CA ARG A 179 5.40 14.16 9.08
C ARG A 179 4.19 13.44 8.55
N CYS A 180 3.68 12.53 9.37
CA CYS A 180 2.33 12.00 9.21
C CYS A 180 1.34 12.81 10.05
N ASP A 181 0.06 12.79 9.70
CA ASP A 181 -0.99 13.53 10.43
C ASP A 181 -1.29 12.92 11.82
N ASN A 182 -0.63 11.84 12.22
CA ASN A 182 -0.83 11.23 13.53
C ASN A 182 -0.25 12.14 14.63
N GLN A 183 -1.04 12.37 15.67
CA GLN A 183 -0.64 13.17 16.82
C GLN A 183 0.63 12.61 17.48
N GLY A 184 1.65 13.45 17.66
CA GLY A 184 2.94 13.05 18.26
C GLY A 184 3.91 12.33 17.31
N CYS A 185 3.57 12.19 16.03
CA CYS A 185 4.45 11.63 14.99
C CYS A 185 5.62 12.59 14.69
N THR A 186 6.83 12.25 15.15
CA THR A 186 8.05 13.00 14.81
C THR A 186 9.05 12.10 14.08
N ASN A 187 9.77 12.66 13.11
CA ASN A 187 10.84 11.95 12.41
C ASN A 187 12.05 11.80 13.36
N LYS A 188 12.37 10.55 13.74
CA LYS A 188 13.46 10.24 14.67
C LYS A 188 14.82 10.73 14.14
N ASP A 189 15.05 10.68 12.84
CA ASP A 189 16.30 11.14 12.24
C ASP A 189 16.46 12.66 12.35
N LEU A 190 15.36 13.42 12.26
CA LEU A 190 15.38 14.87 12.51
C LEU A 190 15.68 15.19 13.98
N GLU A 191 15.17 14.39 14.93
CA GLU A 191 15.53 14.53 16.34
C GLU A 191 17.02 14.20 16.59
N LEU A 192 17.56 13.17 15.91
CA LEU A 192 19.00 12.87 15.96
C LEU A 192 19.84 14.01 15.41
N LEU A 193 19.52 14.54 14.22
CA LEU A 193 20.22 15.69 13.62
C LEU A 193 20.15 16.94 14.51
N LYS A 194 19.01 17.16 15.18
CA LYS A 194 18.80 18.28 16.10
C LYS A 194 19.64 18.15 17.37
N ARG A 195 19.80 16.95 17.91
CA ARG A 195 20.42 16.70 19.23
C ARG A 195 21.83 16.13 19.19
N CYS A 196 22.34 15.70 18.04
CA CYS A 196 23.66 15.05 17.97
C CYS A 196 24.75 15.97 18.55
N PRO A 197 25.82 15.43 19.15
CA PRO A 197 26.92 16.24 19.65
C PRO A 197 27.62 16.98 18.51
N THR A 198 28.54 17.87 18.87
CA THR A 198 29.48 18.46 17.91
C THR A 198 30.76 17.63 17.81
N THR A 199 31.46 17.77 16.70
CA THR A 199 32.74 17.13 16.37
C THR A 199 33.65 18.14 15.68
N SER A 200 34.93 17.79 15.61
CA SER A 200 35.97 18.53 14.88
C SER A 200 36.61 17.63 13.84
N LEU A 201 37.17 18.25 12.80
CA LEU A 201 37.93 17.58 11.75
C LEU A 201 39.43 17.93 11.90
N PRO A 202 40.25 17.08 12.53
CA PRO A 202 41.64 17.42 12.88
C PRO A 202 42.52 17.80 11.70
N GLN A 203 42.28 17.22 10.52
CA GLN A 203 43.06 17.49 9.31
C GLN A 203 42.56 18.72 8.53
N VAL A 204 41.52 19.41 9.02
CA VAL A 204 40.94 20.61 8.42
C VAL A 204 40.91 21.73 9.46
N PRO A 205 42.04 22.46 9.65
CA PRO A 205 42.15 23.48 10.67
C PRO A 205 41.07 24.56 10.55
N GLY A 206 40.54 25.00 11.69
CA GLY A 206 39.48 26.01 11.76
C GLY A 206 38.04 25.47 11.71
N VAL A 207 37.86 24.15 11.59
CA VAL A 207 36.53 23.51 11.72
C VAL A 207 36.34 23.01 13.16
N ALA A 208 35.60 23.79 13.94
CA ALA A 208 35.10 23.43 15.27
C ALA A 208 33.57 23.39 15.27
N ASP A 209 32.98 22.74 16.28
CA ASP A 209 31.54 22.72 16.51
C ASP A 209 30.66 22.21 15.36
N CYS A 210 31.21 21.33 14.51
CA CYS A 210 30.45 20.71 13.43
C CYS A 210 29.50 19.63 13.99
N PRO A 211 28.21 19.58 13.66
CA PRO A 211 27.34 18.47 14.01
C PRO A 211 27.97 17.11 13.65
N SER A 212 27.98 16.15 14.59
CA SER A 212 28.58 14.83 14.40
C SER A 212 27.80 13.94 13.43
N LEU A 213 26.51 14.24 13.22
CA LEU A 213 25.63 13.60 12.26
C LEU A 213 25.15 14.60 11.22
N ARG A 214 25.16 14.19 9.95
CA ARG A 214 24.61 14.94 8.82
C ARG A 214 23.78 14.01 7.94
N ALA A 215 22.65 14.49 7.43
CA ALA A 215 21.94 13.80 6.36
C ALA A 215 22.55 14.17 5.00
N CYS A 216 22.75 13.18 4.14
CA CYS A 216 23.19 13.38 2.77
C CYS A 216 22.23 14.37 2.05
N PRO A 217 22.74 15.44 1.41
CA PRO A 217 21.91 16.45 0.76
C PRO A 217 21.16 15.91 -0.47
N THR A 218 21.59 14.77 -1.02
CA THR A 218 20.96 14.16 -2.20
C THR A 218 19.86 13.18 -1.82
N CYS A 219 20.15 12.23 -0.92
CA CYS A 219 19.21 11.15 -0.61
C CYS A 219 18.66 11.22 0.81
N GLY A 220 19.37 11.84 1.75
CA GLY A 220 18.94 11.94 3.15
C GLY A 220 19.49 10.87 4.09
N LEU A 221 20.48 10.06 3.67
CA LEU A 221 21.09 9.06 4.55
C LEU A 221 21.88 9.77 5.66
N LEU A 222 21.65 9.42 6.92
CA LEU A 222 22.44 9.92 8.05
C LEU A 222 23.83 9.32 8.01
N LEU A 223 24.84 10.19 8.08
CA LEU A 223 26.25 9.88 7.96
C LEU A 223 27.02 10.57 9.09
N GLU A 224 28.04 9.90 9.58
CA GLU A 224 29.04 10.43 10.50
C GLU A 224 30.39 10.50 9.80
N HIS A 225 31.22 11.45 10.22
CA HIS A 225 32.61 11.52 9.79
C HIS A 225 33.49 10.84 10.84
N ASP A 226 34.34 9.93 10.39
CA ASP A 226 35.33 9.20 11.20
C ASP A 226 36.46 10.07 11.78
N ARG A 227 36.43 11.39 11.53
CA ARG A 227 37.45 12.39 11.91
C ARG A 227 38.83 12.14 11.26
N SER A 228 38.90 11.34 10.20
CA SER A 228 40.11 11.06 9.45
C SER A 228 39.98 11.55 8.00
N GLY A 229 41.08 12.02 7.41
CA GLY A 229 41.08 12.52 6.03
C GLY A 229 40.43 13.90 5.88
N CYS A 230 39.80 14.12 4.73
CA CYS A 230 39.32 15.43 4.30
C CYS A 230 37.85 15.68 4.68
N LYS A 231 37.37 16.91 4.48
CA LYS A 231 36.00 17.33 4.83
C LYS A 231 34.86 16.77 3.96
N ASN A 232 35.14 15.89 3.01
CA ASN A 232 34.17 15.36 2.05
C ASN A 232 33.88 13.89 2.36
N LEU A 233 32.62 13.50 2.21
CA LEU A 233 32.15 12.12 2.40
C LEU A 233 31.48 11.63 1.12
N LEU A 234 31.75 10.38 0.77
CA LEU A 234 31.00 9.64 -0.25
C LEU A 234 29.81 8.95 0.40
N CYS A 235 28.58 9.28 -0.05
CA CYS A 235 27.39 8.65 0.51
C CYS A 235 27.29 7.18 0.09
N SER A 236 27.26 6.25 1.06
CA SER A 236 27.16 4.81 0.78
C SER A 236 25.85 4.39 0.09
N ARG A 237 24.79 5.20 0.15
CA ARG A 237 23.51 4.90 -0.51
C ARG A 237 23.41 5.44 -1.94
N CYS A 238 23.73 6.71 -2.15
CA CYS A 238 23.55 7.34 -3.47
C CYS A 238 24.85 7.56 -4.23
N GLN A 239 26.00 7.24 -3.64
CA GLN A 239 27.33 7.40 -4.23
C GLN A 239 27.67 8.84 -4.64
N VAL A 240 26.90 9.83 -4.17
CA VAL A 240 27.21 11.25 -4.34
C VAL A 240 28.13 11.72 -3.23
N GLU A 241 29.20 12.41 -3.61
CA GLU A 241 30.15 13.00 -2.69
C GLU A 241 29.75 14.45 -2.34
N PHE A 242 29.82 14.78 -1.05
CA PHE A 242 29.47 16.10 -0.54
C PHE A 242 30.34 16.49 0.65
N CYS A 243 30.42 17.78 0.93
CA CYS A 243 31.16 18.29 2.07
C CYS A 243 30.36 18.13 3.37
N PHE A 244 30.91 17.41 4.35
CA PHE A 244 30.29 17.20 5.67
C PHE A 244 30.12 18.51 6.47
N VAL A 245 31.01 19.48 6.23
CA VAL A 245 31.03 20.75 6.94
C VAL A 245 29.93 21.69 6.44
N CYS A 246 29.85 21.93 5.13
CA CYS A 246 28.94 22.91 4.53
C CYS A 246 27.72 22.32 3.81
N LEU A 247 27.61 20.99 3.72
CA LEU A 247 26.52 20.25 3.04
C LEU A 247 26.38 20.48 1.53
N LYS A 248 27.29 21.25 0.91
CA LYS A 248 27.35 21.40 -0.55
C LYS A 248 27.94 20.15 -1.20
N LEU A 249 27.51 19.84 -2.42
CA LEU A 249 28.16 18.86 -3.28
C LEU A 249 29.65 19.23 -3.46
N THR A 250 30.53 18.22 -3.56
CA THR A 250 31.98 18.45 -3.65
C THR A 250 32.35 19.48 -4.72
N PRO A 251 31.83 19.42 -5.97
CA PRO A 251 32.17 20.39 -7.01
C PRO A 251 31.82 21.83 -6.64
N LEU A 252 30.74 22.05 -5.89
CA LEU A 252 30.31 23.38 -5.45
C LEU A 252 31.12 23.89 -4.25
N CYS A 253 31.47 23.00 -3.31
CA CYS A 253 32.32 23.35 -2.17
C CYS A 253 33.74 23.76 -2.60
N LEU A 254 34.30 23.05 -3.58
CA LEU A 254 35.67 23.25 -4.05
C LEU A 254 35.85 24.48 -4.95
N GLN A 255 34.77 25.13 -5.38
CA GLN A 255 34.86 26.41 -6.09
C GLN A 255 35.51 27.50 -5.23
N THR A 256 35.33 27.43 -3.90
CA THR A 256 35.81 28.46 -2.96
C THR A 256 36.74 27.93 -1.88
N SER A 257 37.11 26.64 -1.93
CA SER A 257 37.95 26.00 -0.92
C SER A 257 38.65 24.75 -1.47
N THR A 258 39.45 24.06 -0.65
CA THR A 258 40.04 22.75 -1.00
C THR A 258 39.63 21.69 0.01
N HIS A 259 39.86 20.41 -0.29
CA HIS A 259 39.53 19.26 0.57
C HIS A 259 40.01 19.40 2.03
N PHE A 260 41.17 20.03 2.24
CA PHE A 260 41.81 20.17 3.55
C PHE A 260 41.76 21.59 4.12
N ARG A 261 41.05 22.52 3.46
CA ARG A 261 40.84 23.88 3.94
C ARG A 261 39.41 24.07 4.46
N PRO A 262 39.18 24.95 5.45
CA PRO A 262 37.83 25.25 5.91
C PRO A 262 36.97 25.80 4.77
N CYS A 263 35.66 25.61 4.87
CA CYS A 263 34.71 26.14 3.89
C CYS A 263 34.56 27.65 4.07
N GLN A 264 34.43 28.41 2.97
CA GLN A 264 34.19 29.86 3.05
C GLN A 264 32.92 30.18 3.84
N ASP A 265 31.87 29.38 3.68
CA ASP A 265 30.58 29.55 4.37
C ASP A 265 30.59 28.99 5.80
N GLY A 266 31.73 28.43 6.25
CA GLY A 266 31.84 27.79 7.56
C GLY A 266 31.02 26.50 7.70
N VAL A 267 30.68 26.18 8.94
CA VAL A 267 29.89 25.01 9.32
C VAL A 267 28.40 25.29 9.04
N ALA A 268 27.75 24.44 8.24
CA ALA A 268 26.33 24.56 7.96
C ALA A 268 25.48 24.34 9.23
N PRO A 269 24.32 25.01 9.37
CA PRO A 269 23.38 24.75 10.46
C PRO A 269 22.91 23.29 10.50
N ARG A 270 22.32 22.87 11.63
CA ARG A 270 21.67 21.55 11.74
C ARG A 270 20.51 21.46 10.76
N GLN A 271 20.42 20.34 10.05
CA GLN A 271 19.36 20.12 9.06
C GLN A 271 18.01 19.97 9.76
N THR A 272 17.00 20.68 9.24
CA THR A 272 15.62 20.66 9.75
C THR A 272 14.66 19.88 8.85
N SER A 273 15.15 19.36 7.74
CA SER A 273 14.45 18.52 6.77
C SER A 273 15.40 17.48 6.18
N ILE A 274 14.86 16.37 5.67
CA ILE A 274 15.62 15.29 5.02
C ILE A 274 15.04 15.11 3.61
N PRO A 275 15.87 15.18 2.55
CA PRO A 275 15.38 15.03 1.19
C PRO A 275 14.79 13.64 0.95
N ALA A 276 13.73 13.57 0.16
CA ALA A 276 13.18 12.30 -0.30
C ALA A 276 14.14 11.65 -1.31
N TRP A 277 14.44 10.37 -1.11
CA TRP A 277 15.28 9.64 -2.05
C TRP A 277 14.44 9.07 -3.19
N ASP A 278 14.70 9.55 -4.40
CA ASP A 278 14.20 8.94 -5.63
C ASP A 278 15.37 8.28 -6.36
N ARG A 279 15.22 6.98 -6.67
CA ARG A 279 16.23 6.20 -7.39
C ARG A 279 16.32 6.60 -8.86
N SER A 280 15.25 7.19 -9.41
CA SER A 280 15.16 7.58 -10.81
C SER A 280 15.89 8.90 -11.14
N SER A 281 16.20 9.70 -10.12
CA SER A 281 16.85 11.02 -10.25
C SER A 281 18.37 10.99 -10.03
N THR A 282 19.00 9.82 -10.09
CA THR A 282 20.47 9.74 -10.03
C THR A 282 21.03 10.13 -11.40
N PRO A 283 21.86 11.18 -11.52
CA PRO A 283 22.46 11.58 -12.79
C PRO A 283 23.44 10.54 -13.34
#